data_AF-A0A525JLI0-F1
#
_entry.id   AF-A0A525JLI0-F1
#
_cell.length_a   1.000
_cell.length_b   1.000
_cell.length_c   1.000
_cell.angle_alpha   90.00
_cell.angle_beta   90.00
_cell.angle_gamma   90.00
#
_symmetry.space_group_name_H-M   'P 1'
#
loop_
_entity.id
_entity.type
_entity.pdbx_description
1 polymer ?
#
loop_
_entity_poly.entity_id
_entity_poly.type
_entity_poly.pdbx_seq_one_letter_code
_entity_poly.pdbx_strand_id
1 'polypeptide(L)'
;MTKNANIVPVAWIEDGWIYSSQAEQHGKFWIDGANHIWGPDGAADLDTRHWIANGWIWGPVGAPDAYTGFYIAAGWIYGPGFKLPFL
;
A
#
# COMPACT_ATOMS: atom_id res chain seq x y z
N MET A 1 22.12 13.30 10.47
CA MET A 1 20.77 13.81 10.80
C MET A 1 19.76 12.91 10.10
N THR A 2 19.24 11.90 10.78
CA THR A 2 18.09 11.13 10.28
C THR A 2 16.87 12.04 10.37
N LYS A 3 16.35 12.47 9.20
CA LYS A 3 15.01 13.07 9.15
C LYS A 3 14.06 12.05 9.79
N ASN A 4 13.41 12.41 10.90
CA ASN A 4 12.27 11.65 11.37
C ASN A 4 11.29 11.59 10.19
N ALA A 5 11.11 10.40 9.62
CA ALA A 5 10.09 10.19 8.61
C ALA A 5 8.76 10.43 9.31
N ASN A 6 8.09 11.54 8.98
CA ASN A 6 6.76 11.81 9.51
C ASN A 6 5.84 10.74 8.96
N ILE A 7 5.33 9.87 9.84
CA ILE A 7 4.29 8.93 9.49
C ILE A 7 3.01 9.73 9.23
N VAL A 8 2.47 9.58 8.02
CA VAL A 8 1.27 10.30 7.57
C VAL A 8 0.22 9.31 7.07
N PRO A 9 -1.08 9.64 7.16
CA PRO A 9 -2.12 8.89 6.45
C PRO A 9 -1.96 9.09 4.94
N VAL A 10 -2.02 7.99 4.18
CA VAL A 10 -1.74 7.95 2.74
C VAL A 10 -2.97 7.53 1.93
N ALA A 11 -3.71 6.55 2.46
CA ALA A 11 -4.86 5.94 1.83
C ALA A 11 -5.79 5.34 2.89
N TRP A 12 -7.02 5.02 2.53
CA TRP A 12 -7.96 4.29 3.37
C TRP A 12 -8.49 3.05 2.64
N ILE A 13 -8.97 2.09 3.42
CA ILE A 13 -9.53 0.83 2.96
C ILE A 13 -11.02 0.85 3.22
N GLU A 14 -11.81 0.66 2.17
CA GLU A 14 -13.27 0.59 2.23
C GLU A 14 -13.74 -0.53 1.29
N ASP A 15 -14.55 -1.45 1.80
CA ASP A 15 -15.07 -2.61 1.06
C ASP A 15 -14.01 -3.44 0.29
N GLY A 16 -12.81 -3.58 0.88
CA GLY A 16 -11.68 -4.32 0.30
C GLY A 16 -10.90 -3.54 -0.77
N TRP A 17 -11.32 -2.32 -1.09
CA TRP A 17 -10.63 -1.40 -2.00
C TRP A 17 -9.75 -0.42 -1.22
N ILE A 18 -8.65 -0.03 -1.83
CA ILE A 18 -7.74 0.99 -1.33
C ILE A 18 -7.99 2.28 -2.12
N TYR A 19 -8.29 3.34 -1.39
CA TYR A 19 -8.54 4.67 -1.93
C TYR A 19 -7.52 5.67 -1.40
N SER A 20 -7.15 6.65 -2.22
CA SER A 20 -6.28 7.76 -1.79
C SER A 20 -6.89 9.09 -2.17
N SER A 21 -6.64 10.10 -1.34
CA SER A 21 -6.99 11.49 -1.65
C SER A 21 -6.05 12.12 -2.69
N GLN A 22 -4.92 11.47 -2.99
CA GLN A 22 -3.97 11.90 -4.00
C GLN A 22 -4.41 11.39 -5.38
N ALA A 23 -4.64 12.31 -6.33
CA ALA A 23 -5.15 11.97 -7.66
C ALA A 23 -4.26 10.98 -8.42
N GLU A 24 -2.94 11.07 -8.25
CA GLU A 24 -1.94 10.17 -8.86
C GLU A 24 -1.97 8.74 -8.28
N GLN A 25 -2.66 8.54 -7.16
CA GLN A 25 -2.72 7.26 -6.42
C GLN A 25 -4.14 6.74 -6.28
N HIS A 26 -5.10 7.43 -6.86
CA HIS A 26 -6.51 7.05 -6.87
C HIS A 26 -6.78 5.91 -7.87
N GLY A 27 -5.77 5.11 -8.20
CA GLY A 27 -5.96 3.84 -8.86
C GLY A 27 -6.80 2.96 -7.94
N LYS A 28 -7.82 2.30 -8.50
CA LYS A 28 -8.64 1.36 -7.73
C LYS A 28 -7.80 0.11 -7.46
N PHE A 29 -7.07 0.10 -6.36
CA PHE A 29 -6.37 -1.09 -5.87
C PHE A 29 -7.29 -1.87 -4.93
N TRP A 30 -7.12 -3.18 -4.83
CA TRP A 30 -7.89 -4.00 -3.90
C TRP A 30 -7.02 -5.03 -3.21
N ILE A 31 -7.54 -5.54 -2.09
CA ILE A 31 -6.92 -6.59 -1.30
C ILE A 31 -7.72 -7.87 -1.54
N ASP A 32 -7.06 -8.95 -1.95
CA ASP A 32 -7.71 -10.25 -2.11
C ASP A 32 -7.87 -11.01 -0.78
N GLY A 33 -8.55 -12.17 -0.81
CA GLY A 33 -8.75 -13.01 0.37
C GLY A 33 -7.48 -13.63 0.95
N ALA A 34 -6.34 -13.53 0.25
CA ALA A 34 -5.02 -13.97 0.70
C ALA A 34 -4.12 -12.79 1.13
N ASN A 35 -4.69 -11.58 1.24
CA ASN A 35 -4.00 -10.34 1.58
C ASN A 35 -3.02 -9.80 0.52
N HIS A 36 -3.07 -10.26 -0.73
CA HIS A 36 -2.32 -9.64 -1.81
C HIS A 36 -2.99 -8.35 -2.27
N ILE A 37 -2.17 -7.38 -2.65
CA ILE A 37 -2.61 -6.11 -3.19
C ILE A 37 -2.57 -6.20 -4.71
N TRP A 38 -3.67 -5.88 -5.36
CA TRP A 38 -3.82 -5.93 -6.81
C TRP A 38 -4.26 -4.58 -7.37
N GLY A 39 -3.95 -4.35 -8.64
CA GLY A 39 -4.39 -3.19 -9.40
C GLY A 39 -3.25 -2.40 -10.04
N PRO A 40 -3.55 -1.20 -10.54
CA PRO A 40 -4.86 -0.56 -10.50
C PRO A 40 -5.85 -1.23 -11.47
N ASP A 41 -7.14 -1.22 -11.15
CA ASP A 41 -8.22 -1.72 -12.03
C ASP A 41 -8.06 -1.18 -13.48
N GLY A 42 -8.14 -2.08 -14.46
CA GLY A 42 -7.95 -1.76 -15.88
C GLY A 42 -6.48 -1.70 -16.37
N ALA A 43 -5.48 -1.90 -15.51
CA ALA A 43 -4.10 -2.06 -15.96
C ALA A 43 -3.88 -3.40 -16.69
N ALA A 44 -2.90 -3.43 -17.61
CA ALA A 44 -2.55 -4.66 -18.34
C ALA A 44 -1.88 -5.71 -17.44
N ASP A 45 -1.20 -5.25 -16.39
CA ASP A 45 -0.66 -6.05 -15.30
C ASP A 45 -1.22 -5.51 -13.98
N LEU A 46 -1.87 -6.40 -13.23
CA LEU A 46 -2.55 -6.10 -11.97
C LEU A 46 -1.72 -6.55 -10.76
N ASP A 47 -0.66 -7.33 -10.98
CA ASP A 47 0.14 -7.88 -9.88
C ASP A 47 1.11 -6.83 -9.35
N THR A 48 0.75 -6.21 -8.22
CA THR A 48 1.65 -5.27 -7.56
C THR A 48 2.83 -5.97 -6.90
N ARG A 49 2.74 -7.29 -6.68
CA ARG A 49 3.66 -8.13 -5.88
C ARG A 49 3.76 -7.72 -4.41
N HIS A 50 2.83 -6.92 -3.93
CA HIS A 50 2.74 -6.51 -2.53
C HIS A 50 1.66 -7.29 -1.79
N TRP A 51 1.85 -7.50 -0.49
CA TRP A 51 0.87 -8.16 0.36
C TRP A 51 0.84 -7.57 1.76
N ILE A 52 -0.20 -7.91 2.51
CA ILE A 52 -0.39 -7.48 3.89
C ILE A 52 -0.11 -8.65 4.83
N ALA A 53 0.77 -8.44 5.80
CA ALA A 53 1.03 -9.40 6.86
C ALA A 53 1.35 -8.67 8.17
N ASN A 54 0.72 -9.12 9.26
CA ASN A 54 0.84 -8.53 10.60
C ASN A 54 0.53 -7.02 10.65
N GLY A 55 -0.41 -6.55 9.81
CA GLY A 55 -0.77 -5.14 9.70
C GLY A 55 0.23 -4.29 8.90
N TRP A 56 1.27 -4.87 8.32
CA TRP A 56 2.25 -4.17 7.48
C TRP A 56 2.08 -4.52 6.02
N ILE A 57 2.40 -3.58 5.13
CA ILE A 57 2.50 -3.81 3.70
C ILE A 57 3.94 -4.23 3.38
N TRP A 58 4.07 -5.36 2.72
CA TRP A 58 5.34 -5.93 2.30
C TRP A 58 5.46 -5.84 0.79
N GLY A 59 6.66 -5.53 0.32
CA GLY A 59 7.05 -5.59 -1.09
C GLY A 59 7.51 -7.01 -1.47
N PRO A 60 7.84 -7.25 -2.76
CA PRO A 60 8.02 -8.58 -3.34
C PRO A 60 8.89 -9.53 -2.52
N VAL A 61 8.48 -10.80 -2.41
CA VAL A 61 9.24 -11.84 -1.70
C VAL A 61 10.66 -11.93 -2.27
N GLY A 62 11.66 -11.76 -1.41
CA GLY A 62 13.07 -11.80 -1.80
C GLY A 62 13.67 -10.46 -2.25
N ALA A 63 12.89 -9.38 -2.27
CA ALA A 63 13.43 -8.04 -2.46
C ALA A 63 14.30 -7.63 -1.24
N PRO A 64 15.45 -6.96 -1.44
CA PRO A 64 16.28 -6.46 -0.34
C PRO A 64 15.52 -5.48 0.56
N ASP A 65 14.51 -4.78 0.02
CA ASP A 65 13.65 -3.83 0.72
C ASP A 65 12.20 -4.34 0.83
N ALA A 66 12.00 -5.62 1.18
CA ALA A 66 10.66 -6.18 1.33
C ALA A 66 9.81 -5.46 2.41
N TYR A 67 10.46 -4.80 3.38
CA TYR A 67 9.76 -3.97 4.35
C TYR A 67 9.57 -2.55 3.81
N THR A 68 8.33 -2.21 3.46
CA THR A 68 8.00 -0.90 2.86
C THR A 68 7.93 0.23 3.88
N GLY A 69 7.73 -0.10 5.17
CA GLY A 69 7.44 0.86 6.23
C GLY A 69 5.99 1.36 6.26
N PHE A 70 5.12 0.86 5.38
CA PHE A 70 3.69 1.19 5.40
C PHE A 70 2.91 0.18 6.24
N TYR A 71 1.95 0.65 7.05
CA TYR A 71 1.10 -0.19 7.89
C TYR A 71 -0.36 0.23 7.85
N ILE A 72 -1.22 -0.68 8.28
CA ILE A 72 -2.67 -0.52 8.34
C ILE A 72 -3.10 -0.39 9.79
N ALA A 73 -3.85 0.68 10.10
CA ALA A 73 -4.48 0.87 11.40
C ALA A 73 -5.84 1.57 11.23
N ALA A 74 -6.88 1.02 11.87
CA ALA A 74 -8.24 1.57 11.85
C ALA A 74 -8.79 1.85 10.43
N GLY A 75 -8.48 0.98 9.46
CA GLY A 75 -8.91 1.14 8.07
C GLY A 75 -8.09 2.15 7.25
N TRP A 76 -7.02 2.74 7.82
CA TRP A 76 -6.12 3.65 7.13
C TRP A 76 -4.76 3.01 6.88
N ILE A 77 -4.14 3.38 5.76
CA ILE A 77 -2.75 3.09 5.44
C ILE A 77 -1.90 4.30 5.84
N TYR A 78 -0.91 4.05 6.67
CA TYR A 78 0.07 5.03 7.13
C TYR A 78 1.45 4.66 6.61
N GLY A 79 2.31 5.65 6.36
CA GLY A 79 3.66 5.37 5.92
C GLY A 79 4.62 6.56 5.99
N PRO A 80 5.90 6.34 5.68
CA PRO A 80 6.97 7.33 5.76
C PRO A 80 6.89 8.43 4.69
N GLY A 81 5.96 8.32 3.75
CA GLY A 81 5.75 9.29 2.68
C GLY A 81 4.32 9.22 2.14
N PHE A 82 3.96 10.20 1.33
CA PHE A 82 2.62 10.32 0.77
C PHE A 82 2.35 9.38 -0.40
N LYS A 83 3.32 8.59 -0.87
CA LYS A 83 3.18 7.69 -2.03
C LYS A 83 3.13 6.23 -1.60
N LEU A 84 2.10 5.48 -2.02
CA LEU A 84 2.00 4.05 -1.78
C LEU A 84 3.19 3.29 -2.40
N PRO A 85 3.67 2.20 -1.76
CA PRO A 85 4.90 1.52 -2.19
C PRO A 85 4.76 0.74 -3.50
N PHE A 86 3.53 0.48 -3.96
CA PHE A 86 3.20 -0.22 -5.20
C PHE A 86 2.86 0.72 -6.37
N LEU A 87 3.22 2.00 -6.26
CA LEU A 87 3.00 3.05 -7.27
C LEU A 87 4.30 3.66 -7.79
#